data_AF-A0A6C0FAG0-F1
#
_entry.id   AF-A0A6C0FAG0-F1
#
_cell.length_a   1.000
_cell.length_b   1.000
_cell.length_c   1.000
_cell.angle_alpha   90.00
_cell.angle_beta   90.00
_cell.angle_gamma   90.00
#
_symmetry.space_group_name_H-M   'P 1'
#
loop_
_entity.id
_entity.type
_entity.pdbx_description
1 polymer ?
#
loop_
_entity_poly.entity_id
_entity_poly.type
_entity_poly.pdbx_seq_one_letter_code
_entity_poly.pdbx_strand_id
1 'polypeptide(L)'
;MEAENDTETEYQVKDTGYVKKIRGTFREIEYCDVCKKNLLYAQCNKCGGSVCKSDGDCCIIFPHYNNTEFIICNFCTTEADKKIKPYIEELQTLKRNIKNKKTYARESYSDSNDSSYSDRM
;
A
#
# COMPACT_ATOMS: atom_id res chain seq x y z
N MET A 1 -11.99 -8.58 47.69
CA MET A 1 -12.10 -8.23 46.25
C MET A 1 -10.85 -8.78 45.60
N GLU A 2 -10.93 -10.02 45.13
CA GLU A 2 -9.80 -10.70 44.49
C GLU A 2 -9.88 -10.43 42.99
N ALA A 3 -8.79 -9.91 42.43
CA ALA A 3 -8.66 -9.64 41.01
C ALA A 3 -8.47 -10.97 40.27
N GLU A 4 -9.44 -11.33 39.43
CA GLU A 4 -9.33 -12.47 38.52
C GLU A 4 -8.26 -12.15 37.46
N ASN A 5 -7.11 -12.82 37.55
CA ASN A 5 -6.07 -12.78 36.52
C ASN A 5 -6.54 -13.60 35.31
N ASP A 6 -7.14 -12.92 34.33
CA ASP A 6 -7.53 -13.49 33.04
C ASP A 6 -6.28 -13.91 32.25
N THR A 7 -6.00 -15.21 32.25
CA THR A 7 -4.90 -15.81 31.48
C THR A 7 -5.40 -16.18 30.08
N GLU A 8 -5.10 -15.34 29.09
CA GLU A 8 -5.30 -15.68 27.68
C GLU A 8 -4.41 -16.87 27.29
N THR A 9 -5.01 -18.00 26.93
CA THR A 9 -4.26 -19.18 26.46
C THR A 9 -4.74 -19.56 25.07
N GLU A 10 -3.82 -19.53 24.09
CA GLU A 10 -4.07 -19.94 22.70
C GLU A 10 -3.76 -21.43 22.53
N TYR A 11 -4.61 -22.15 21.80
CA TYR A 11 -4.45 -23.59 21.56
C TYR A 11 -4.45 -23.88 20.05
N GLN A 12 -3.45 -24.63 19.59
CA GLN A 12 -3.45 -25.21 18.25
C GLN A 12 -4.27 -26.50 18.23
N VAL A 13 -5.29 -26.58 17.37
CA VAL A 13 -6.01 -27.82 17.10
C VAL A 13 -5.54 -28.37 15.76
N LYS A 14 -5.12 -29.63 15.75
CA LYS A 14 -4.26 -30.20 14.71
C LYS A 14 -4.88 -30.32 13.32
N ASP A 15 -6.20 -30.12 13.16
CA ASP A 15 -6.88 -30.39 11.88
C ASP A 15 -7.87 -29.32 11.40
N THR A 16 -8.13 -28.23 12.15
CA THR A 16 -9.20 -27.26 11.80
C THR A 16 -8.87 -25.77 12.03
N GLY A 17 -7.63 -25.42 12.39
CA GLY A 17 -7.23 -24.04 12.65
C GLY A 17 -6.95 -23.74 14.12
N TYR A 18 -6.74 -22.47 14.46
CA TYR A 18 -6.41 -22.05 15.82
C TYR A 18 -7.68 -21.70 16.58
N VAL A 19 -7.75 -22.08 17.85
CA VAL A 19 -8.91 -21.80 18.71
C VAL A 19 -8.42 -21.07 19.96
N LYS A 20 -9.03 -19.92 20.26
CA LYS A 20 -8.72 -19.16 21.48
C LYS A 20 -9.85 -19.32 22.48
N LYS A 21 -9.48 -19.56 23.74
CA LYS A 21 -10.42 -19.62 24.85
C LYS A 21 -10.67 -18.21 25.36
N ILE A 22 -11.87 -17.69 25.13
CA ILE A 22 -12.31 -16.38 25.64
C ILE A 22 -13.50 -16.65 26.56
N ARG A 23 -13.35 -16.37 27.86
CA ARG A 23 -14.42 -16.49 28.88
C ARG A 23 -15.16 -17.84 28.86
N GLY A 24 -14.41 -18.94 28.71
CA GLY A 24 -14.97 -20.30 28.71
C GLY A 24 -15.57 -20.77 27.38
N THR A 25 -15.53 -19.96 26.31
CA THR A 25 -15.94 -20.37 24.96
C THR A 25 -14.74 -20.50 24.03
N PHE A 26 -14.72 -21.57 23.22
CA PHE A 26 -13.75 -21.77 22.15
C PHE A 26 -14.26 -21.08 20.89
N ARG A 27 -13.46 -20.18 20.31
CA ARG A 27 -13.77 -19.55 19.02
C ARG A 27 -12.66 -19.84 18.03
N GLU A 28 -13.03 -20.27 16.83
CA GLU A 28 -12.11 -20.35 15.70
C GLU A 28 -11.57 -18.97 15.39
N ILE A 29 -10.24 -18.88 15.32
CA ILE A 29 -9.54 -17.66 14.97
C ILE A 29 -9.05 -17.78 13.53
N GLU A 30 -9.47 -16.83 12.72
CA GLU A 30 -8.93 -16.63 11.38
C GLU A 30 -7.79 -15.61 11.42
N TYR A 31 -6.74 -15.89 10.64
CA TYR A 31 -5.58 -15.02 10.48
C TYR A 31 -5.54 -14.41 9.08
N CYS A 32 -4.85 -13.29 8.95
CA CYS A 32 -4.57 -12.65 7.69
C CYS A 32 -3.82 -13.59 6.74
N ASP A 33 -4.30 -13.73 5.51
CA ASP A 33 -3.68 -14.54 4.47
C ASP A 33 -2.38 -13.97 3.93
N VAL A 34 -2.12 -12.68 4.17
CA VAL A 34 -0.91 -12.00 3.70
C VAL A 34 0.24 -12.19 4.68
N CYS A 35 0.04 -11.84 5.96
CA CYS A 35 1.12 -11.93 6.95
C CYS A 35 1.10 -13.21 7.79
N LYS A 36 -0.02 -13.95 7.80
CA LYS A 36 -0.23 -15.19 8.59
C LYS A 36 0.04 -15.04 10.10
N LYS A 37 0.00 -13.81 10.62
CA LYS A 37 0.35 -13.46 12.00
C LYS A 37 -0.77 -12.71 12.72
N ASN A 38 -1.31 -11.69 12.05
CA ASN A 38 -2.34 -10.84 12.64
C ASN A 38 -3.72 -11.44 12.43
N LEU A 39 -4.63 -11.15 13.36
CA LEU A 39 -6.03 -11.57 13.29
C LEU A 39 -6.73 -11.00 12.05
N LEU A 40 -7.68 -11.77 11.52
CA LEU A 40 -8.60 -11.30 10.49
C LEU A 40 -9.29 -10.02 10.96
N TYR A 41 -9.29 -9.03 10.07
CA TYR A 41 -10.11 -7.83 10.17
C TYR A 41 -11.27 -7.86 9.18
N ALA A 42 -10.97 -8.14 7.90
CA ALA A 42 -11.94 -8.13 6.82
C ALA A 42 -11.46 -9.00 5.64
N GLN A 43 -12.31 -9.15 4.62
CA GLN A 43 -11.97 -9.86 3.39
C GLN A 43 -11.67 -8.89 2.25
N CYS A 44 -10.75 -9.27 1.38
CA CYS A 44 -10.44 -8.55 0.15
C CYS A 44 -11.64 -8.57 -0.81
N ASN A 45 -12.12 -7.40 -1.25
CA ASN A 45 -13.26 -7.29 -2.15
C ASN A 45 -13.00 -7.85 -3.57
N LYS A 46 -11.73 -8.10 -3.94
CA LYS A 46 -11.38 -8.70 -5.24
C LYS A 46 -11.27 -10.23 -5.21
N CYS A 47 -10.61 -10.80 -4.22
CA CYS A 47 -10.31 -12.25 -4.18
C CYS A 47 -10.98 -13.01 -3.03
N GLY A 48 -11.61 -12.32 -2.07
CA GLY A 48 -12.22 -12.93 -0.89
C GLY A 48 -11.23 -13.35 0.21
N GLY A 49 -9.92 -13.21 0.00
CA GLY A 49 -8.90 -13.59 0.98
C GLY A 49 -8.93 -12.72 2.25
N SER A 50 -8.57 -13.34 3.38
CA SER A 50 -8.59 -12.75 4.72
C SER A 50 -7.44 -11.74 4.89
N VAL A 51 -7.72 -10.54 5.39
CA VAL A 51 -6.72 -9.51 5.65
C VAL A 51 -6.83 -8.95 7.07
N CYS A 52 -5.70 -8.56 7.66
CA CYS A 52 -5.66 -7.84 8.93
C CYS A 52 -5.75 -6.32 8.71
N LYS A 53 -6.09 -5.59 9.77
CA LYS A 53 -6.10 -4.12 9.79
C LYS A 53 -4.68 -3.56 9.92
N SER A 54 -3.85 -3.81 8.92
CA SER A 54 -2.53 -3.20 8.79
C SER A 54 -2.55 -2.36 7.52
N ASP A 55 -2.90 -1.09 7.67
CA ASP A 55 -2.99 -0.13 6.57
C ASP A 55 -1.64 -0.05 5.84
N GLY A 56 -1.60 -0.50 4.59
CA GLY A 56 -0.42 -0.47 3.72
C GLY A 56 0.39 -1.77 3.67
N ASP A 57 0.47 -2.55 4.76
CA ASP A 57 1.30 -3.76 4.79
C ASP A 57 0.62 -4.96 4.11
N CYS A 58 -0.63 -5.24 4.50
CA CYS A 58 -1.38 -6.41 4.04
C CYS A 58 -2.55 -6.04 3.12
N CYS A 59 -3.10 -4.84 3.27
CA CYS A 59 -4.20 -4.36 2.46
C CYS A 59 -4.17 -2.84 2.32
N ILE A 60 -4.86 -2.36 1.29
CA ILE A 60 -5.19 -0.96 1.10
C ILE A 60 -6.69 -0.81 1.32
N ILE A 61 -7.06 0.15 2.16
CA ILE A 61 -8.44 0.45 2.53
C ILE A 61 -8.82 1.80 1.91
N PHE A 62 -9.93 1.84 1.19
CA PHE A 62 -10.48 3.04 0.60
C PHE A 62 -11.87 3.30 1.18
N PRO A 63 -12.22 4.56 1.49
CA PRO A 63 -13.61 4.90 1.79
C PRO A 63 -14.48 4.65 0.56
N HIS A 64 -15.67 4.11 0.78
CA HIS A 64 -16.66 3.82 -0.25
C HIS A 64 -18.02 4.42 0.14
N TYR A 65 -18.99 4.39 -0.78
CA TYR A 65 -20.34 4.93 -0.54
C TYR A 65 -20.99 4.31 0.69
N ASN A 66 -21.88 5.07 1.33
CA ASN A 66 -22.64 4.65 2.52
C ASN A 66 -21.77 4.22 3.70
N ASN A 67 -20.63 4.90 3.89
CA ASN A 67 -19.72 4.66 5.01
C ASN A 67 -19.16 3.23 5.05
N THR A 68 -19.07 2.56 3.89
CA THR A 68 -18.44 1.25 3.76
C THR A 68 -16.96 1.40 3.42
N GLU A 69 -16.16 0.38 3.75
CA GLU A 69 -14.76 0.30 3.35
C GLU A 69 -14.63 -0.62 2.13
N PHE A 70 -13.83 -0.20 1.14
CA PHE A 70 -13.42 -1.05 0.03
C PHE A 70 -11.96 -1.46 0.25
N ILE A 71 -11.73 -2.75 0.44
CA ILE A 71 -10.49 -3.33 0.94
C ILE A 71 -9.89 -4.23 -0.12
N ILE A 72 -8.64 -3.96 -0.50
CA ILE A 72 -7.90 -4.77 -1.47
C ILE A 72 -6.61 -5.28 -0.83
N CYS A 73 -6.38 -6.59 -0.86
CA CYS A 73 -5.15 -7.18 -0.35
C CYS A 73 -3.94 -6.82 -1.22
N ASN A 74 -2.75 -6.79 -0.62
CA ASN A 74 -1.55 -6.32 -1.29
C ASN A 74 -1.13 -7.23 -2.48
N PHE A 75 -1.47 -8.53 -2.42
CA PHE A 75 -1.31 -9.42 -3.57
C PHE A 75 -2.12 -8.96 -4.77
N CYS A 76 -3.39 -8.61 -4.55
CA CYS A 76 -4.27 -8.11 -5.61
C CYS A 76 -3.78 -6.79 -6.17
N THR A 77 -3.30 -5.87 -5.33
CA THR A 77 -2.69 -4.60 -5.76
C THR A 77 -1.45 -4.86 -6.63
N THR A 78 -0.52 -5.68 -6.14
CA THR A 78 0.71 -6.02 -6.88
C THR A 78 0.42 -6.65 -8.24
N GLU A 79 -0.62 -7.50 -8.34
CA GLU A 79 -1.05 -8.06 -9.62
C GLU A 79 -1.65 -7.02 -10.56
N ALA A 80 -2.40 -6.05 -10.03
CA ALA A 80 -2.96 -4.96 -10.81
C ALA A 80 -1.84 -4.06 -11.36
N ASP A 81 -0.87 -3.69 -10.53
CA ASP A 81 0.26 -2.84 -10.91
C ASP A 81 1.09 -3.42 -12.06
N LYS A 82 1.27 -4.75 -12.08
CA LYS A 82 1.95 -5.44 -13.19
C LYS A 82 1.24 -5.29 -14.54
N LYS A 83 -0.07 -5.06 -14.54
CA LYS A 83 -0.89 -4.92 -15.75
C LYS A 83 -0.98 -3.47 -16.22
N ILE A 84 -0.77 -2.52 -15.32
CA ILE A 84 -0.82 -1.10 -15.61
C ILE A 84 0.50 -0.72 -16.30
N LYS A 85 0.43 -0.45 -17.61
CA LYS A 85 1.54 0.15 -18.35
C LYS A 85 1.34 1.66 -18.39
N PRO A 86 2.31 2.48 -17.96
CA PRO A 86 2.20 3.92 -18.12
C PRO A 86 2.11 4.25 -19.61
N TYR A 87 1.01 4.87 -20.01
CA TYR A 87 0.82 5.37 -21.36
C TYR A 87 1.57 6.70 -21.48
N ILE A 88 2.76 6.67 -22.10
CA ILE A 88 3.60 7.87 -22.26
C ILE A 88 3.60 8.28 -23.74
N GLU A 89 2.61 9.09 -24.13
CA GLU A 89 2.56 9.73 -25.47
C GLU A 89 3.76 10.66 -25.72
N GLU A 90 4.24 11.31 -24.66
CA GLU A 90 5.29 12.33 -24.73
C GLU A 90 6.63 11.75 -25.21
N LEU A 91 6.92 10.48 -24.94
CA LEU A 91 8.13 9.82 -25.45
C LEU A 91 8.12 9.70 -26.97
N GLN A 92 6.95 9.54 -27.61
CA GLN A 92 6.88 9.48 -29.06
C GLN A 92 7.16 10.86 -29.67
N THR A 93 6.59 11.91 -29.10
CA THR A 93 6.83 13.30 -29.54
C THR A 93 8.28 13.70 -29.30
N LEU A 94 8.86 13.35 -28.15
CA LEU A 94 10.26 13.58 -27.83
C LEU A 94 11.19 12.80 -28.78
N LYS A 95 10.95 11.50 -28.99
CA LYS A 95 11.69 10.67 -29.96
C LYS A 95 11.60 11.23 -31.38
N ARG A 96 10.42 11.71 -31.79
CA ARG A 96 10.18 12.35 -33.09
C ARG A 96 10.98 13.65 -33.22
N ASN A 97 10.99 14.48 -32.18
CA ASN A 97 11.73 15.75 -32.19
C ASN A 97 13.24 15.54 -32.17
N ILE A 98 13.75 14.55 -31.42
CA ILE A 98 15.16 14.14 -31.46
C ILE A 98 15.54 13.62 -32.85
N LYS A 99 14.75 12.70 -33.42
CA LYS A 99 14.96 12.17 -34.77
C LYS A 99 14.96 13.27 -35.83
N ASN A 100 14.09 14.27 -35.68
CA ASN A 100 13.96 15.39 -36.59
C ASN A 100 14.92 16.56 -36.26
N LYS A 101 15.83 16.40 -35.30
CA LYS A 101 16.76 17.44 -34.82
C LYS A 101 16.07 18.77 -34.45
N LYS A 102 14.83 18.68 -33.96
CA LYS A 102 14.03 19.82 -33.46
C LYS A 102 14.26 20.08 -31.97
N THR A 103 15.23 19.43 -31.36
CA THR A 103 15.63 19.67 -29.98
C THR A 103 16.66 20.78 -29.92
N TYR A 104 16.38 21.83 -29.16
CA TYR A 104 17.30 22.91 -28.88
C TYR A 104 18.47 22.38 -28.05
N ALA A 105 19.71 22.60 -28.50
CA ALA A 105 20.87 22.41 -27.65
C ALA A 105 20.82 23.48 -26.56
N ARG A 106 20.89 23.07 -25.29
CA ARG A 106 21.03 24.03 -24.19
C ARG A 106 22.46 24.56 -24.25
N GLU A 107 22.63 25.82 -24.61
CA GLU A 107 23.93 26.49 -24.46
C GLU A 107 24.33 26.41 -23.00
N SER A 108 25.54 25.89 -22.74
CA SER A 108 26.14 25.87 -21.42
C SER A 108 26.35 27.32 -20.97
N TYR A 109 25.54 27.77 -20.01
CA TYR A 109 25.74 29.05 -19.34
C TYR A 109 27.09 28.99 -18.61
N SER A 110 28.09 29.71 -19.12
CA SER A 110 29.31 29.99 -18.37
C SER A 110 29.02 31.16 -17.43
N ASP A 111 28.87 30.86 -16.14
CA ASP A 111 28.80 31.88 -15.07
C ASP A 111 29.99 32.82 -15.19
N SER A 112 29.75 34.02 -15.71
CA SER A 112 30.65 35.15 -15.57
C SER A 112 30.06 36.03 -14.47
N ASN A 113 30.68 35.95 -13.30
CA ASN A 113 30.56 36.96 -12.26
C ASN A 113 30.80 38.34 -12.90
N ASP A 114 29.79 39.22 -12.88
CA ASP A 114 30.04 40.65 -12.97
C ASP A 114 29.26 41.37 -11.85
N SER A 115 30.05 42.01 -11.01
CA SER A 115 29.71 42.72 -9.81
C SER A 115 29.71 44.20 -10.17
N SER A 116 28.53 44.83 -10.25
CA SER A 116 28.37 46.27 -10.01
C SER A 116 26.89 46.67 -9.97
N TYR A 117 26.25 46.55 -8.80
CA TYR A 117 25.09 47.38 -8.48
C TYR A 117 25.57 48.50 -7.58
N SER A 118 25.97 49.60 -8.21
CA SER A 118 26.29 50.86 -7.56
C SER A 118 25.01 51.58 -7.13
N ASP A 119 25.01 51.96 -5.85
CA ASP A 119 24.43 53.14 -5.23
C ASP A 119 23.29 53.87 -5.96
N ARG A 120 22.09 53.71 -5.41
CA ARG A 120 21.07 54.76 -5.38
C ARG A 120 20.43 54.80 -3.99
N MET A 121 21.00 55.59 -3.09
CA MET A 121 20.28 56.36 -2.06
C MET A 121 21.00 57.67 -1.79
#